data_AF-A0A8T5LG87-F1
#
_entry.id   AF-A0A8T5LG87-F1
#
_cell.length_a   1.000
_cell.length_b   1.000
_cell.length_c   1.000
_cell.angle_alpha   90.00
_cell.angle_beta   90.00
_cell.angle_gamma   90.00
#
_symmetry.space_group_name_H-M   'P 1'
#
loop_
_entity.id
_entity.type
_entity.pdbx_description
1 polymer ?
#
loop_
_entity_poly.entity_id
_entity_poly.type
_entity_poly.pdbx_seq_one_letter_code
_entity_poly.pdbx_strand_id
1 'polypeptide(L)' 'MNKMDQEKIEKEAKKIMDEFIKELDKIQLTKEFGTKRTFQTRESFENDCESEFRERMFKNAPKERKGFIVAEKKSW' A
#
# COMPACT_ATOMS: atom_id res chain seq x y z
N MET A 1 15.24 -11.67 11.44
CA MET A 1 16.07 -11.55 10.23
C MET A 1 17.50 -11.59 10.67
N ASN A 2 18.31 -12.50 10.12
CA ASN A 2 19.71 -12.59 10.52
C ASN A 2 20.49 -11.44 9.87
N LYS A 3 21.54 -10.96 10.54
CA LYS A 3 22.35 -9.81 10.08
C LYS A 3 22.89 -9.99 8.65
N MET A 4 23.29 -11.20 8.29
CA MET A 4 23.71 -11.55 6.93
C MET A 4 22.60 -11.40 5.88
N ASP A 5 21.33 -11.61 6.24
CA ASP A 5 20.21 -11.43 5.31
C ASP A 5 19.91 -9.94 5.11
N GLN A 6 20.06 -9.13 6.17
CA GLN A 6 19.90 -7.68 6.08
C GLN A 6 20.94 -7.06 5.14
N GLU A 7 22.22 -7.41 5.30
CA GLU A 7 23.30 -6.89 4.46
C GLU A 7 23.13 -7.28 2.98
N LYS A 8 22.63 -8.49 2.70
CA LYS A 8 22.30 -8.93 1.34
C LYS A 8 21.15 -8.11 0.75
N ILE A 9 20.06 -7.95 1.51
CA ILE A 9 18.89 -7.18 1.10
C ILE A 9 19.27 -5.72 0.83
N GLU A 10 20.07 -5.11 1.70
CA GLU A 10 20.54 -3.73 1.53
C GLU A 10 21.35 -3.58 0.24
N LYS A 11 22.26 -4.53 -0.04
CA LYS A 11 23.08 -4.50 -1.25
C LYS A 11 22.25 -4.68 -2.51
N GLU A 12 21.29 -5.60 -2.50
CA GLU A 12 20.38 -5.84 -3.63
C GLU A 12 19.45 -4.64 -3.86
N ALA A 13 18.84 -4.11 -2.80
CA ALA A 13 17.99 -2.93 -2.88
C ALA A 13 18.74 -1.72 -3.43
N LYS A 14 19.98 -1.49 -2.95
CA LYS A 14 20.83 -0.42 -3.47
C LYS A 14 21.10 -0.60 -4.97
N LYS A 15 21.49 -1.81 -5.39
CA LYS A 15 21.74 -2.11 -6.80
C LYS A 15 20.51 -1.82 -7.67
N ILE A 16 19.32 -2.25 -7.23
CA ILE A 16 18.07 -2.01 -7.96
C ILE A 16 17.78 -0.51 -8.08
N MET A 17 17.94 0.25 -6.99
CA MET A 17 17.72 1.70 -7.01
C MET A 17 18.72 2.42 -7.92
N ASP A 18 20.00 2.06 -7.86
CA ASP A 18 21.06 2.66 -8.68
C ASP A 18 20.80 2.39 -10.18
N GLU A 19 20.42 1.16 -10.53
CA GLU A 19 20.06 0.79 -11.91
C GLU A 19 18.80 1.52 -12.39
N PHE A 20 17.77 1.60 -11.55
CA PHE A 20 16.53 2.30 -11.88
C PHE A 20 16.75 3.80 -12.13
N ILE A 21 17.49 4.48 -11.26
CA ILE A 21 17.82 5.91 -11.43
C ILE A 21 18.63 6.11 -12.70
N LYS A 22 19.64 5.26 -12.94
CA LYS A 22 20.47 5.34 -14.16
C LYS A 22 19.66 5.19 -15.43
N GLU A 23 18.63 4.34 -15.44
CA GLU A 23 17.74 4.23 -16.61
C GLU A 23 16.77 5.42 -16.71
N LEU A 24 16.27 5.95 -15.60
CA LEU A 24 15.42 7.15 -15.59
C LEU A 24 16.16 8.38 -16.13
N ASP A 25 17.44 8.55 -15.79
CA ASP A 25 18.26 9.69 -16.25
C ASP A 25 18.42 9.74 -17.78
N LYS A 26 18.21 8.62 -18.48
CA LYS A 26 18.27 8.55 -19.95
C LYS A 26 16.99 9.04 -20.62
N ILE A 27 15.90 9.15 -19.87
CA ILE A 27 14.58 9.48 -20.41
C ILE A 27 14.42 11.00 -20.44
N GLN A 28 14.21 11.55 -21.63
CA GLN A 28 13.74 12.93 -21.78
C GLN A 28 12.22 12.96 -21.71
N LEU A 29 11.68 13.60 -20.67
CA LEU A 29 10.24 13.81 -20.53
C LEU A 29 9.78 14.84 -21.58
N THR A 30 9.15 14.36 -22.64
CA THR A 30 8.63 15.20 -23.75
C THR A 30 7.22 15.73 -23.49
N LYS A 31 6.52 15.20 -22.47
CA LYS A 31 5.16 15.58 -22.10
C LYS A 31 5.01 15.48 -20.58
N GLU A 32 4.17 16.35 -20.02
CA GLU A 32 3.71 16.20 -18.64
C GLU A 32 2.91 14.90 -18.52
N PHE A 33 3.26 14.07 -17.53
CA PHE A 33 2.55 12.84 -17.21
C PHE A 33 1.67 13.06 -15.99
N GLY A 34 0.40 12.68 -16.09
CA GLY A 34 -0.60 12.81 -15.03
C GLY A 34 -1.68 13.85 -15.35
N THR A 35 -2.80 13.77 -14.62
CA THR A 35 -3.91 14.72 -14.74
C THR A 35 -4.00 15.52 -13.46
N LYS A 36 -3.91 16.85 -13.56
CA LYS A 36 -4.18 17.73 -12.43
C LYS A 36 -5.69 17.76 -12.19
N ARG A 37 -6.13 17.21 -11.06
CA ARG A 37 -7.54 17.26 -10.67
C ARG A 37 -7.85 18.64 -10.10
N THR A 38 -8.95 19.23 -10.55
CA THR A 38 -9.47 20.51 -10.04
C THR A 38 -10.05 20.37 -8.63
N PHE A 39 -10.65 19.22 -8.34
CA PHE A 39 -11.25 18.89 -7.05
C PHE A 39 -10.82 17.49 -6.62
N GLN A 40 -10.65 17.31 -5.32
CA GLN A 40 -10.28 16.03 -4.69
C GLN A 40 -11.30 15.60 -3.64
N THR A 41 -12.46 16.27 -3.61
CA THR A 41 -13.56 15.99 -2.69
C THR A 41 -14.70 15.36 -3.47
N ARG A 42 -15.47 14.52 -2.76
CA ARG A 42 -16.75 13.99 -3.23
C ARG A 42 -17.83 14.55 -2.32
N GLU A 43 -18.99 14.85 -2.88
CA GLU A 43 -20.18 15.15 -2.08
C GLU A 43 -20.55 13.94 -1.22
N SER A 44 -20.96 14.21 0.02
CA SER A 44 -21.47 13.16 0.89
C SER A 44 -22.80 12.64 0.35
N PHE A 45 -22.96 11.32 0.31
CA PHE A 45 -24.22 10.67 -0.02
C PHE A 45 -24.38 9.46 0.90
N GLU A 46 -25.58 9.29 1.44
CA GLU A 46 -25.94 8.16 2.30
C GLU A 46 -26.39 6.98 1.43
N ASN A 47 -25.69 5.85 1.52
CA ASN A 47 -26.07 4.60 0.86
C ASN A 47 -26.47 3.59 1.94
N ASP A 48 -27.44 2.75 1.61
CA ASP A 48 -27.75 1.58 2.43
C ASP A 48 -26.53 0.66 2.52
N CYS A 49 -26.25 0.21 3.74
CA CYS A 49 -25.21 -0.79 3.98
C CYS A 49 -25.76 -2.16 3.60
N GLU A 50 -25.17 -2.79 2.57
CA GLU A 50 -25.55 -4.13 2.14
C GLU A 50 -25.48 -5.13 3.29
N SER A 51 -26.46 -6.03 3.40
CA SER A 51 -26.54 -7.04 4.46
C SER A 51 -25.29 -7.93 4.54
N GLU A 52 -24.67 -8.21 3.40
CA GLU A 52 -23.46 -9.04 3.28
C GLU A 52 -22.15 -8.27 3.53
N PHE A 53 -22.20 -6.95 3.68
CA PHE A 53 -21.00 -6.11 3.83
C PHE A 53 -20.13 -6.60 4.99
N ARG A 54 -20.76 -6.93 6.12
CA ARG A 54 -20.07 -7.40 7.30
C ARG A 54 -19.29 -8.68 7.02
N GLU A 55 -19.92 -9.66 6.38
CA GLU A 55 -19.28 -10.93 6.04
C GLU A 55 -18.09 -10.72 5.11
N ARG A 56 -18.25 -9.91 4.06
CA ARG A 56 -17.16 -9.60 3.12
C ARG A 56 -15.99 -8.91 3.79
N MET A 57 -16.25 -8.04 4.77
CA MET A 57 -15.21 -7.32 5.51
C MET A 57 -14.31 -8.28 6.30
N PHE A 58 -14.89 -9.29 6.96
CA PHE A 58 -14.13 -10.22 7.81
C PHE A 58 -13.59 -11.45 7.08
N LYS A 59 -14.07 -11.75 5.86
CA LYS A 59 -13.68 -12.94 5.09
C LYS A 59 -12.17 -13.17 4.98
N ASN A 60 -11.38 -12.09 4.90
CA ASN A 60 -9.92 -12.15 4.75
C ASN A 60 -9.17 -11.82 6.04
N ALA A 61 -9.86 -11.66 7.18
CA ALA A 61 -9.23 -11.33 8.43
C ALA A 61 -8.43 -12.56 8.95
N PRO A 62 -7.13 -12.42 9.27
CA PRO A 62 -6.33 -13.55 9.75
C PRO A 62 -6.88 -14.16 11.05
N LYS A 63 -7.47 -13.33 11.90
CA LYS A 63 -8.19 -13.74 13.12
C LYS A 63 -9.38 -12.81 13.31
N GLU A 64 -10.53 -13.40 13.60
CA GLU A 64 -11.72 -12.69 13.99
C GLU A 64 -12.35 -13.29 15.26
N ARG A 65 -13.03 -12.46 16.03
CA ARG A 65 -13.81 -12.91 17.20
C ARG A 65 -15.05 -12.04 17.35
N LYS A 66 -16.23 -12.64 17.24
CA LYS A 66 -17.54 -11.96 17.42
C LYS A 66 -17.69 -10.70 16.54
N GLY A 67 -17.16 -10.74 15.31
CA GLY A 67 -17.19 -9.62 14.38
C GLY A 67 -16.24 -8.48 14.75
N PHE A 68 -15.08 -8.82 15.33
CA PHE A 68 -13.95 -7.93 15.54
C PHE A 68 -12.69 -8.59 14.96
N ILE A 69 -11.84 -7.80 14.30
CA ILE A 69 -10.51 -8.25 13.88
C ILE A 69 -9.64 -8.33 15.13
N VAL A 70 -9.00 -9.49 15.35
CA VAL A 70 -8.12 -9.71 16.49
C VAL A 70 -6.67 -9.52 16.05
N ALA A 71 -6.00 -8.55 16.66
CA ALA A 71 -4.58 -8.30 16.48
C ALA A 71 -3.86 -8.32 17.83
N GLU A 72 -2.54 -8.50 17.79
CA GLU A 72 -1.71 -8.39 18.98
C GLU A 72 -1.76 -6.95 19.52
N LYS A 73 -1.99 -6.82 20.83
CA LYS A 73 -1.90 -5.53 21.49
C LYS A 73 -0.42 -5.13 21.50
N LYS A 74 -0.05 -4.15 20.68
CA LYS A 74 1.30 -3.59 20.73
C LYS A 74 1.44 -2.81 22.05
N SER A 75 2.34 -3.25 22.92
CA SER A 75 2.82 -2.42 24.03
C SER A 75 3.66 -1.31 23.41
N TRP A 76 3.19 -0.07 23.50
CA TRP A 76 4.01 1.12 23.24
C TRP A 76 4.55 1.61 24.56
#